data_AF-H3G5R7-F1
#
_entry.id   AF-H3G5R7-F1
#
_cell.length_a   1.000
_cell.length_b   1.000
_cell.length_c   1.000
_cell.angle_alpha   90.00
_cell.angle_beta   90.00
_cell.angle_gamma   90.00
#
_symmetry.space_group_name_H-M   'P 1'
#
loop_
_entity.id
_entity.type
_entity.pdbx_description
1 polymer ?
#
loop_
_entity_poly.entity_id
_entity_poly.type
_entity_poly.pdbx_seq_one_letter_code
_entity_poly.pdbx_strand_id
1 'polypeptide(L)' 'YFPNVPKVTFEGQNAKSALAYREYNASEVILGKTMEEWCRFAVCYWHTFGNTGDDPFGGETYTNRNWN' A
#
# COMPACT_ATOMS: atom_id res chain seq x y z
N TYR A 1 11.02 -6.57 -7.76
CA TYR A 1 10.38 -7.40 -6.72
C TYR A 1 8.93 -7.76 -7.06
N PHE A 2 8.09 -6.85 -7.59
CA PHE A 2 6.68 -7.16 -7.92
C PHE A 2 6.36 -6.91 -9.41
N PRO A 3 6.69 -7.84 -10.32
CA PRO A 3 6.49 -7.63 -11.76
C PRO A 3 5.02 -7.57 -12.18
N ASN A 4 4.13 -8.19 -11.39
CA ASN A 4 2.70 -8.30 -11.69
C ASN A 4 1.84 -7.25 -10.95
N VAL A 5 2.47 -6.33 -10.22
CA VAL A 5 1.77 -5.27 -9.49
C VAL A 5 2.01 -3.94 -10.21
N PRO A 6 1.05 -3.44 -11.00
CA PRO A 6 1.19 -2.15 -11.64
C PRO A 6 1.10 -1.01 -10.62
N LYS A 7 1.44 0.21 -11.05
CA LYS A 7 1.16 1.41 -10.26
C LYS A 7 -0.34 1.51 -10.02
N VAL A 8 -0.75 1.54 -8.75
CA VAL A 8 -2.15 1.69 -8.34
C VAL A 8 -2.63 3.11 -8.68
N THR A 9 -3.76 3.22 -9.36
CA THR A 9 -4.35 4.51 -9.78
C THR A 9 -5.70 4.74 -9.12
N PHE A 10 -6.15 5.99 -9.11
CA PHE A 10 -7.50 6.34 -8.67
C PHE A 10 -8.53 5.99 -9.76
N GLU A 11 -9.55 5.23 -9.40
CA GLU A 11 -10.66 4.82 -10.28
C GLU A 11 -12.04 5.26 -9.75
N GLY A 12 -12.08 5.82 -8.53
CA GLY A 12 -13.32 6.29 -7.89
C GLY A 12 -14.15 5.19 -7.22
N GLN A 13 -15.28 5.58 -6.64
CA GLN A 13 -16.08 4.71 -5.75
C GLN A 13 -16.61 3.44 -6.42
N ASN A 14 -16.84 3.48 -7.73
CA ASN A 14 -17.35 2.34 -8.51
C ASN A 14 -16.25 1.46 -9.11
N ALA A 15 -14.99 1.65 -8.69
CA ALA A 15 -13.86 0.86 -9.17
C ALA A 15 -14.10 -0.64 -8.96
N LYS A 16 -14.00 -1.39 -10.05
CA LYS A 16 -14.11 -2.86 -10.05
C LYS A 16 -12.76 -3.54 -9.93
N SER A 17 -11.67 -2.82 -10.24
CA SER A 17 -10.31 -3.32 -10.06
C SER A 17 -10.01 -3.53 -8.57
N ALA A 18 -9.37 -4.65 -8.24
CA ALA A 18 -8.90 -4.90 -6.87
C ALA A 18 -7.68 -4.03 -6.51
N LEU A 19 -6.94 -3.54 -7.50
CA LEU A 19 -5.73 -2.72 -7.33
C LEU A 19 -5.98 -1.29 -7.83
N ALA A 20 -6.98 -0.62 -7.22
CA ALA A 20 -7.29 0.77 -7.50
C ALA A 20 -7.70 1.51 -6.23
N TYR A 21 -7.38 2.79 -6.15
CA TYR A 21 -7.90 3.67 -5.11
C TYR A 21 -9.34 4.07 -5.42
N ARG A 22 -10.23 3.91 -4.45
CA ARG A 22 -11.64 4.33 -4.54
C ARG A 22 -11.88 5.75 -4.03
N GLU A 23 -11.06 6.17 -3.07
CA GLU A 23 -11.22 7.45 -2.36
C GLU A 23 -9.96 8.32 -2.42
N TYR A 24 -8.78 7.70 -2.52
CA TYR A 24 -7.52 8.44 -2.54
C TYR A 24 -7.14 8.86 -3.97
N ASN A 25 -7.32 10.15 -4.25
CA ASN A 25 -6.80 10.82 -5.43
C ASN A 25 -5.72 11.81 -5.01
N ALA A 26 -4.44 11.44 -5.17
CA ALA A 26 -3.30 12.23 -4.68
C ALA A 26 -3.33 13.71 -5.09
N SER A 27 -3.77 14.03 -6.32
CA SER A 27 -3.82 15.40 -6.85
C SER A 27 -5.11 16.16 -6.55
N GLU A 28 -6.11 15.53 -5.94
CA GLU A 28 -7.37 16.20 -5.60
C GLU A 28 -7.13 17.26 -4.52
N VAL A 29 -7.55 18.50 -4.80
CA VAL A 29 -7.36 19.63 -3.89
C VAL A 29 -8.56 19.74 -2.95
N ILE A 30 -8.30 19.59 -1.66
CA ILE A 30 -9.26 19.74 -0.57
C ILE A 30 -8.82 20.91 0.29
N LEU A 31 -9.68 21.94 0.39
CA LEU A 31 -9.43 23.13 1.21
C LEU A 31 -8.06 23.79 0.95
N GLY A 32 -7.61 23.80 -0.31
CA GLY A 32 -6.38 24.47 -0.74
C GLY A 32 -5.09 23.64 -0.63
N LYS A 33 -5.16 22.35 -0.27
CA LYS A 33 -4.04 21.40 -0.32
C LYS A 33 -4.46 20.11 -1.01
N THR A 34 -3.54 19.46 -1.69
CA THR A 34 -3.76 18.14 -2.29
C THR A 34 -3.98 17.06 -1.22
N MET A 35 -4.67 15.96 -1.55
CA MET A 35 -4.81 14.82 -0.63
C MET A 35 -3.46 14.27 -0.19
N GLU A 36 -2.45 14.25 -1.08
CA GLU A 36 -1.10 13.82 -0.73
C GLU A 36 -0.46 14.71 0.35
N GLU A 37 -0.66 16.03 0.27
CA GLU A 37 -0.17 16.98 1.28
C GLU A 37 -0.89 16.84 2.63
N TRP A 38 -2.17 16.47 2.63
CA TRP A 38 -2.92 16.21 3.85
C TRP A 38 -2.53 14.90 4.50
N CYS A 39 -2.54 13.81 3.73
CA CYS A 39 -2.38 12.45 4.26
C CYS A 39 -0.91 12.12 4.54
N ARG A 40 0.00 12.52 3.65
CA ARG A 40 1.45 12.29 3.78
C ARG A 40 1.78 10.85 4.13
N PHE A 41 1.15 9.91 3.42
CA PHE A 41 1.32 8.47 3.70
C PHE A 41 2.79 8.05 3.63
N ALA A 42 3.18 7.18 4.55
CA ALA A 42 4.51 6.62 4.62
C ALA A 42 4.43 5.10 4.83
N VAL A 43 5.47 4.40 4.38
CA VAL A 43 5.60 2.96 4.57
C VAL A 43 6.51 2.69 5.77
N CYS A 44 6.07 1.78 6.63
CA CYS A 44 6.79 1.38 7.82
C CYS A 44 7.76 0.22 7.49
N TYR A 45 9.07 0.49 7.52
CA TYR A 45 10.06 -0.47 7.03
C TYR A 45 10.01 -1.82 7.77
N TRP A 46 9.98 -1.79 9.11
CA TRP A 46 10.00 -2.99 9.93
C TRP A 46 8.80 -3.90 9.66
N HIS A 47 7.59 -3.35 9.55
CA HIS A 47 6.42 -4.18 9.24
C HIS A 47 6.35 -4.61 7.78
N THR A 48 6.74 -3.75 6.84
CA THR A 48 6.58 -4.05 5.41
C THR A 48 7.67 -4.98 4.89
N PHE A 49 8.93 -4.74 5.25
CA PHE A 49 10.08 -5.47 4.71
C PHE A 49 10.77 -6.36 5.73
N GLY A 50 10.78 -5.99 7.02
CA GLY A 50 11.47 -6.74 8.08
C GLY A 50 10.66 -7.85 8.73
N ASN A 51 9.32 -7.77 8.72
CA ASN A 51 8.46 -8.76 9.34
C ASN A 51 8.46 -10.09 8.56
N THR A 52 8.52 -11.19 9.28
CA THR A 52 8.56 -12.58 8.80
C THR A 52 7.24 -13.33 8.98
N GLY A 53 6.27 -12.72 9.67
CA GLY A 53 4.92 -13.28 9.82
C GLY A 53 4.84 -14.43 10.83
N ASP A 54 5.81 -14.52 11.73
CA ASP A 54 5.80 -15.32 12.94
C ASP A 54 4.93 -14.66 14.03
N ASP A 55 4.51 -15.48 15.00
CA ASP A 55 3.74 -15.05 16.15
C ASP A 55 4.15 -15.85 17.41
N PRO A 56 3.64 -15.53 18.61
CA PRO A 56 4.05 -16.22 19.84
C PRO A 56 3.79 -17.74 19.87
N PHE A 57 3.00 -18.26 18.91
CA PHE A 57 2.56 -19.65 18.84
C PHE A 57 3.02 -20.36 17.56
N GLY A 58 3.72 -19.68 16.64
CA GLY A 58 4.15 -20.23 15.36
C GLY A 58 5.29 -19.45 14.70
N GLY A 59 6.09 -20.15 13.89
CA GLY A 59 7.24 -19.56 13.19
C GLY A 59 6.87 -18.77 11.92
N GLU A 60 7.90 -18.39 11.16
CA GLU A 60 7.79 -17.53 9.98
C GLU A 60 6.87 -18.11 8.89
N THR A 61 6.04 -17.25 8.29
CA THR A 61 5.13 -17.62 7.19
C THR A 61 5.41 -16.87 5.90
N TYR A 62 6.10 -15.73 5.96
CA TYR A 62 6.40 -14.89 4.81
C TYR A 62 7.69 -15.33 4.08
N THR A 63 7.75 -16.60 3.70
CA THR A 63 8.96 -17.24 3.14
C THR A 63 9.24 -16.89 1.67
N ASN A 64 8.25 -16.34 0.96
CA ASN A 64 8.34 -16.03 -0.48
C ASN A 64 8.51 -14.52 -0.73
N ARG A 65 9.51 -13.89 -0.10
CA ARG A 65 9.85 -12.48 -0.28
C ARG A 65 11.23 -12.38 -0.93
N ASN A 66 11.28 -11.99 -2.21
CA ASN A 66 12.49 -12.06 -3.04
C ASN A 66 13.63 -11.09 -2.65
N TRP A 67 13.45 -10.25 -1.61
CA TRP A 67 14.45 -9.29 -1.12
C TRP A 67 15.11 -9.72 0.19
N ASN A 68 14.63 -10.81 0.80
CA ASN A 68 15.23 -11.41 1.99
C ASN A 68 16.36 -12.35 1.59
#